data_AF-A0A7T1DTC2-F1
#
_entry.id   AF-A0A7T1DTC2-F1
#
_cell.length_a   1.000
_cell.length_b   1.000
_cell.length_c   1.000
_cell.angle_alpha   90.00
_cell.angle_beta   90.00
_cell.angle_gamma   90.00
#
_symmetry.space_group_name_H-M   'P 1'
#
loop_
_entity.id
_entity.type
_entity.pdbx_description
1 polymer ?
#
loop_
_entity_poly.entity_id
_entity_poly.type
_entity_poly.pdbx_seq_one_letter_code
_entity_poly.pdbx_strand_id
1 'polypeptide(L)'
;MIDSLGLEALALAASISSLDDDIEEFDRNALGLRPAEATLRLSFEAFNTRRAELGKVIELHKWRETLAARRAAIDAASTKSDRDSLPVGPDSSTVFSFGETIKEVLTAWGFPDADKVQFDPKANDITVAGKARDANGKGVRAVLHAAFNVAMAIHCIDNGLPHPGFIVLDTPLLTYREPLKSRHGELSDDEKALKASSLAEKFYRHLASLEGKLQVIVLENSDPPADIEDIAFIEVFTGVLGEGRYGLLSVRGRGQPARGAS
;
A
#
# COMPACT_ATOMS: atom_id res chain seq x y z
N MET A 1 42.61 -83.29 -6.18
CA MET A 1 42.52 -81.81 -6.13
C MET A 1 41.66 -81.28 -7.28
N ILE A 2 41.91 -81.72 -8.53
CA ILE A 2 41.10 -81.35 -9.71
C ILE A 2 39.63 -81.80 -9.58
N ASP A 3 39.36 -83.02 -9.09
CA ASP A 3 37.98 -83.51 -8.92
C ASP A 3 37.20 -82.79 -7.81
N SER A 4 37.88 -82.31 -6.77
CA SER A 4 37.28 -81.54 -5.67
C SER A 4 36.84 -80.15 -6.13
N LEU A 5 37.68 -79.50 -6.92
CA LEU A 5 37.38 -78.21 -7.54
C LEU A 5 36.25 -78.31 -8.58
N GLY A 6 36.17 -79.43 -9.31
CA GLY A 6 35.07 -79.71 -10.24
C GLY A 6 33.71 -79.88 -9.56
N LEU A 7 33.68 -80.56 -8.40
CA LEU A 7 32.48 -80.72 -7.59
C LEU A 7 32.02 -79.40 -6.94
N GLU A 8 32.97 -78.59 -6.44
CA GLU A 8 32.66 -77.24 -5.91
C GLU A 8 32.13 -76.31 -7.01
N ALA A 9 32.71 -76.35 -8.22
CA ALA A 9 32.24 -75.56 -9.35
C ALA A 9 30.80 -75.94 -9.77
N LEU A 10 30.46 -77.24 -9.73
CA LEU A 10 29.10 -77.72 -9.99
C LEU A 10 28.10 -77.29 -8.91
N ALA A 11 28.49 -77.38 -7.63
CA ALA A 11 27.65 -76.92 -6.53
C ALA A 11 27.41 -75.40 -6.57
N LEU A 12 28.44 -74.63 -6.91
CA LEU A 12 28.33 -73.18 -7.09
C LEU A 12 27.43 -72.82 -8.28
N ALA A 13 27.57 -73.53 -9.40
CA ALA A 13 26.71 -73.33 -10.57
C ALA A 13 25.23 -73.66 -10.27
N ALA A 14 24.96 -74.73 -9.51
CA ALA A 14 23.61 -75.06 -9.07
C ALA A 14 23.04 -73.99 -8.11
N SER A 15 23.87 -73.45 -7.21
CA SER A 15 23.45 -72.38 -6.31
C SER A 15 23.18 -71.08 -7.07
N ILE A 16 24.00 -70.71 -8.06
CA ILE A 16 23.77 -69.55 -8.92
C ILE A 16 22.45 -69.70 -9.68
N SER A 17 22.18 -70.88 -10.26
CA SER A 17 20.92 -71.15 -10.96
C SER A 17 19.71 -71.00 -10.03
N SER A 18 19.79 -71.52 -8.80
CA SER A 18 18.71 -71.36 -7.81
C SER A 18 18.51 -69.90 -7.41
N LEU A 19 19.58 -69.12 -7.27
CA LEU A 19 19.48 -67.69 -6.96
C LEU A 19 18.89 -66.91 -8.14
N ASP A 20 19.23 -67.25 -9.38
CA ASP A 20 18.64 -66.63 -10.57
C ASP A 20 17.14 -66.92 -10.66
N ASP A 21 16.71 -68.16 -10.36
CA ASP A 21 15.30 -68.54 -10.30
C ASP A 21 14.54 -67.74 -9.22
N ASP A 22 15.14 -67.60 -8.03
CA ASP A 22 14.58 -66.80 -6.92
C ASP A 22 14.48 -65.30 -7.30
N ILE A 23 15.52 -64.74 -7.97
CA ILE A 23 15.51 -63.35 -8.45
C ILE A 23 14.40 -63.14 -9.46
N GLU A 24 14.22 -64.06 -10.42
CA GLU A 24 13.12 -63.97 -11.38
C GLU A 24 11.75 -64.06 -10.71
N GLU A 25 11.60 -64.91 -9.68
CA GLU A 25 10.37 -64.98 -8.90
C GLU A 25 10.09 -63.67 -8.16
N PHE A 26 11.09 -63.09 -7.49
CA PHE A 26 10.94 -61.81 -6.82
C PHE A 26 10.63 -60.67 -7.80
N ASP A 27 11.25 -60.64 -8.98
CA ASP A 27 10.95 -59.65 -10.00
C ASP A 27 9.53 -59.78 -10.55
N ARG A 28 9.05 -61.01 -10.80
CA ARG A 28 7.65 -61.27 -11.19
C ARG A 28 6.68 -60.79 -10.12
N ASN A 29 6.97 -61.08 -8.85
CA ASN A 29 6.15 -60.64 -7.72
C ASN A 29 6.15 -59.10 -7.58
N ALA A 30 7.32 -58.46 -7.70
CA ALA A 30 7.44 -57.01 -7.66
C ALA A 30 6.68 -56.33 -8.81
N LEU A 31 6.80 -56.85 -10.03
CA LEU A 31 6.06 -56.35 -11.20
C LEU A 31 4.55 -56.54 -11.04
N GLY A 32 4.12 -57.67 -10.46
CA GLY A 32 2.70 -57.94 -10.17
C GLY A 32 2.09 -57.00 -9.14
N LEU A 33 2.88 -56.50 -8.19
CA LEU A 33 2.42 -55.58 -7.13
C LEU A 33 2.37 -54.11 -7.55
N ARG A 34 3.15 -53.70 -8.56
CA ARG A 34 3.21 -52.30 -9.04
C ARG A 34 1.85 -51.70 -9.42
N PRO A 35 0.94 -52.39 -10.14
CA PRO A 35 -0.38 -51.84 -10.44
C PRO A 35 -1.22 -51.57 -9.19
N ALA A 36 -1.13 -52.45 -8.18
CA ALA A 36 -1.84 -52.28 -6.91
C ALA A 36 -1.28 -51.10 -6.11
N GLU A 37 0.05 -50.97 -6.05
CA GLU A 37 0.74 -49.83 -5.43
C GLU A 37 0.37 -48.50 -6.11
N ALA A 38 0.40 -48.45 -7.45
CA ALA A 38 0.01 -47.26 -8.21
C ALA A 38 -1.45 -46.88 -7.96
N THR A 39 -2.35 -47.87 -7.91
CA THR A 39 -3.77 -47.64 -7.62
C THR A 39 -3.97 -47.11 -6.20
N LEU A 40 -3.28 -47.69 -5.22
CA LEU A 40 -3.32 -47.24 -3.83
C LEU A 40 -2.82 -45.81 -3.70
N ARG A 41 -1.70 -45.48 -4.35
CA ARG A 41 -1.14 -44.13 -4.34
C ARG A 41 -2.10 -43.10 -4.94
N LEU A 42 -2.72 -43.39 -6.09
CA LEU A 42 -3.72 -42.50 -6.70
C LEU A 42 -4.93 -42.29 -5.78
N SER A 43 -5.44 -43.36 -5.17
CA SER A 43 -6.55 -43.24 -4.22
C SER A 43 -6.16 -42.42 -2.99
N PHE A 44 -4.95 -42.60 -2.45
CA PHE A 44 -4.44 -41.84 -1.32
C PHE A 44 -4.26 -40.34 -1.64
N GLU A 45 -3.71 -40.01 -2.80
CA GLU A 45 -3.60 -38.63 -3.29
C GLU A 45 -5.00 -37.98 -3.43
N ALA A 46 -5.98 -38.72 -3.96
CA ALA A 46 -7.37 -38.26 -4.06
C ALA A 46 -8.00 -38.02 -2.68
N PHE A 47 -7.82 -38.94 -1.73
CA PHE A 47 -8.32 -38.79 -0.36
C PHE A 47 -7.69 -37.60 0.36
N ASN A 48 -6.39 -37.39 0.22
CA ASN A 48 -5.72 -36.24 0.84
C ASN A 48 -6.19 -34.92 0.24
N THR A 49 -6.38 -34.86 -1.07
CA THR A 49 -6.95 -33.68 -1.75
C THR A 49 -8.34 -33.38 -1.20
N ARG A 50 -9.19 -34.41 -1.11
CA ARG A 50 -10.54 -34.25 -0.55
C ARG A 50 -10.53 -33.84 0.92
N ARG A 51 -9.60 -34.37 1.71
CA ARG A 51 -9.41 -34.00 3.12
C ARG A 51 -8.99 -32.53 3.25
N ALA A 52 -8.10 -32.05 2.39
CA ALA A 52 -7.67 -30.65 2.38
C ALA A 52 -8.81 -29.71 2.00
N GLU A 53 -9.65 -30.06 1.02
CA GLU A 53 -10.85 -29.32 0.67
C GLU A 53 -11.83 -29.21 1.84
N LEU A 54 -12.12 -30.34 2.50
CA LEU A 54 -12.99 -30.36 3.68
C LEU A 54 -12.42 -29.52 4.83
N GLY A 55 -11.10 -29.54 5.02
CA GLY A 55 -10.42 -28.67 5.97
C GLY A 55 -10.68 -27.19 5.71
N LYS A 56 -10.60 -26.74 4.45
CA LYS A 56 -10.91 -25.36 4.06
C LYS A 56 -12.37 -25.00 4.36
N VAL A 57 -13.31 -25.91 4.07
CA VAL A 57 -14.74 -25.69 4.36
C VAL A 57 -14.99 -25.54 5.87
N ILE A 58 -14.35 -26.38 6.69
CA ILE A 58 -14.45 -26.31 8.15
C ILE A 58 -13.92 -24.96 8.66
N GLU A 59 -12.76 -24.52 8.17
CA GLU A 59 -12.18 -23.22 8.55
C GLU A 59 -13.09 -22.05 8.17
N LEU A 60 -13.69 -22.08 6.97
CA LEU A 60 -14.68 -21.06 6.57
C LEU A 60 -15.91 -21.05 7.49
N HIS A 61 -16.40 -22.21 7.92
CA HIS A 61 -17.50 -22.29 8.87
C HIS A 61 -17.15 -21.70 10.24
N LYS A 62 -15.97 -22.04 10.80
CA LYS A 62 -15.48 -21.44 12.05
C LYS A 62 -15.31 -19.93 11.95
N TRP A 63 -14.80 -19.45 10.81
CA TRP A 63 -14.65 -18.02 10.58
C TRP A 63 -16.00 -17.30 10.56
N ARG A 64 -16.99 -17.89 9.89
CA ARG A 64 -18.37 -17.38 9.88
C ARG A 64 -18.95 -17.31 11.29
N GLU A 65 -18.77 -18.33 12.11
CA GLU A 65 -19.23 -18.35 13.51
C GLU A 65 -18.56 -17.25 14.34
N THR A 66 -17.25 -17.07 14.17
CA THR A 66 -16.50 -16.00 14.83
C THR A 66 -17.03 -14.62 14.44
N LEU A 67 -17.26 -14.37 13.15
CA LEU A 67 -17.82 -13.11 12.66
C LEU A 67 -19.25 -12.88 13.16
N ALA A 68 -20.09 -13.92 13.18
CA ALA A 68 -21.44 -13.83 13.70
C ALA A 68 -21.46 -13.50 15.19
N ALA A 69 -20.58 -14.11 15.99
CA ALA A 69 -20.42 -13.80 17.41
C ALA A 69 -19.95 -12.36 17.63
N ARG A 70 -18.97 -11.88 16.85
CA ARG A 70 -18.50 -10.47 16.91
C ARG A 70 -19.61 -9.49 16.55
N ARG A 71 -20.37 -9.77 15.49
CA ARG A 71 -21.51 -8.94 15.09
C ARG A 71 -22.57 -8.91 16.19
N ALA A 72 -22.94 -10.06 16.74
CA ALA A 72 -23.90 -10.14 17.84
C ALA A 72 -23.41 -9.37 19.07
N ALA A 73 -22.11 -9.41 19.37
CA ALA A 73 -21.52 -8.63 20.47
C ALA A 73 -21.59 -7.11 20.21
N ILE A 74 -21.36 -6.67 18.96
CA ILE A 74 -21.51 -5.26 18.56
C ILE A 74 -22.99 -4.83 18.64
N ASP A 75 -23.91 -5.66 18.15
CA ASP A 75 -25.35 -5.37 18.16
C ASP A 75 -25.95 -5.39 19.58
N ALA A 76 -25.43 -6.25 20.46
CA ALA A 76 -25.83 -6.35 21.86
C ALA A 76 -25.17 -5.28 22.76
N ALA A 77 -24.06 -4.67 22.32
CA ALA A 77 -23.50 -3.52 22.98
C ALA A 77 -24.49 -2.35 22.85
N SER A 78 -25.10 -1.96 23.97
CA SER A 78 -26.01 -0.81 24.00
C SER A 78 -25.27 0.45 23.56
N THR A 79 -25.65 1.02 22.43
CA THR A 79 -25.28 2.39 22.03
C THR A 79 -26.07 3.44 22.79
N LYS A 80 -27.09 3.02 23.56
CA LYS A 80 -27.83 3.90 24.48
C LYS A 80 -27.08 3.99 25.79
N SER A 81 -26.20 4.97 25.85
CA SER A 81 -25.78 5.60 27.11
C SER A 81 -26.92 6.51 27.57
N ASP A 82 -27.37 6.36 28.82
CA ASP A 82 -28.36 7.23 29.48
C ASP A 82 -27.75 8.59 29.91
N ARG A 83 -26.54 8.88 29.43
CA ARG A 83 -25.92 10.22 29.51
C ARG A 83 -26.46 11.03 28.35
N ASP A 84 -26.79 12.30 28.61
CA ASP A 84 -27.00 13.31 27.57
C ASP A 84 -26.01 13.09 26.44
N SER A 85 -26.48 13.12 25.19
CA SER A 85 -25.62 13.01 24.02
C SER A 85 -24.45 13.96 24.23
N LEU A 86 -23.23 13.41 24.41
CA LEU A 86 -22.05 14.25 24.41
C LEU A 86 -22.12 15.07 23.13
N PRO A 87 -21.89 16.41 23.18
CA PRO A 87 -21.85 17.19 21.96
C PRO A 87 -20.92 16.48 20.98
N VAL A 88 -21.50 15.98 19.90
CA VAL A 88 -20.76 15.17 18.92
C VAL A 88 -19.89 16.15 18.17
N GLY A 89 -18.59 16.09 18.41
CA GLY A 89 -17.59 16.89 17.73
C GLY A 89 -16.78 17.79 18.66
N PRO A 90 -15.71 18.40 18.12
CA PRO A 90 -14.89 19.35 18.85
C PRO A 90 -15.74 20.54 19.33
N ASP A 91 -15.39 21.07 20.50
CA ASP A 91 -16.02 22.29 21.01
C ASP A 91 -15.66 23.50 20.12
N SER A 92 -16.38 24.61 20.28
CA SER A 92 -16.21 25.80 19.44
C SER A 92 -14.80 26.39 19.50
N SER A 93 -14.09 26.26 20.61
CA SER A 93 -12.71 26.75 20.73
C SER A 93 -11.73 25.88 19.94
N THR A 94 -11.90 24.56 20.00
CA THR A 94 -11.13 23.61 19.18
C THR A 94 -11.38 23.85 17.69
N VAL A 95 -12.64 23.98 17.27
CA VAL A 95 -13.02 24.32 15.88
C VAL A 95 -12.37 25.62 15.41
N PHE A 96 -12.40 26.66 16.24
CA PHE A 96 -11.79 27.95 15.92
C PHE A 96 -10.27 27.83 15.79
N SER A 97 -9.61 27.20 16.76
CA SER A 97 -8.15 27.03 16.75
C SER A 97 -7.66 26.24 15.53
N PHE A 98 -8.40 25.20 15.13
CA PHE A 98 -8.10 24.46 13.91
C PHE A 98 -8.29 25.30 12.64
N GLY A 99 -9.34 26.14 12.60
CA GLY A 99 -9.56 27.11 11.53
C GLY A 99 -8.39 28.09 11.37
N GLU A 100 -7.82 28.56 12.48
CA GLU A 100 -6.61 29.42 12.45
C GLU A 100 -5.38 28.64 11.94
N THR A 101 -5.20 27.37 12.33
CA THR A 101 -4.12 26.54 11.77
C THR A 101 -4.23 26.39 10.25
N ILE A 102 -5.44 26.19 9.71
CA ILE A 102 -5.67 26.13 8.26
C ILE A 102 -5.27 27.44 7.58
N LYS A 103 -5.68 28.57 8.18
CA LYS A 103 -5.36 29.91 7.68
C LYS A 103 -3.85 30.19 7.70
N GLU A 104 -3.15 29.77 8.75
CA GLU A 104 -1.69 29.88 8.84
C GLU A 104 -0.99 29.10 7.72
N VAL A 105 -1.39 27.85 7.48
CA VAL A 105 -0.86 27.01 6.39
C VAL A 105 -1.07 27.68 5.02
N LEU A 106 -2.30 28.13 4.74
CA LEU A 106 -2.62 28.76 3.45
C LEU A 106 -1.92 30.12 3.29
N THR A 107 -1.72 30.86 4.39
CA THR A 107 -0.96 32.11 4.39
C THR A 107 0.51 31.85 4.10
N ALA A 108 1.10 30.81 4.70
CA ALA A 108 2.48 30.40 4.43
C ALA A 108 2.68 30.05 2.95
N TRP A 109 1.69 29.43 2.31
CA TRP A 109 1.72 29.11 0.89
C TRP A 109 1.47 30.31 -0.03
N GLY A 110 1.04 31.46 0.52
CA GLY A 110 0.64 32.62 -0.27
C GLY A 110 -0.65 32.40 -1.05
N PHE A 111 -1.55 31.56 -0.55
CA PHE A 111 -2.83 31.29 -1.21
C PHE A 111 -3.71 32.57 -1.23
N PRO A 112 -4.36 32.90 -2.37
CA PRO A 112 -5.24 34.06 -2.45
C PRO A 112 -6.40 33.98 -1.48
N ASP A 113 -6.76 35.10 -0.84
CA ASP A 113 -7.85 35.17 0.14
C ASP A 113 -7.69 34.20 1.34
N ALA A 114 -6.45 33.82 1.69
CA ALA A 114 -6.16 32.99 2.86
C ALA A 114 -6.76 33.56 4.17
N ASP A 115 -6.85 34.88 4.28
CA ASP A 115 -7.47 35.59 5.40
C ASP A 115 -8.99 35.34 5.53
N LYS A 116 -9.64 34.90 4.46
CA LYS A 116 -11.09 34.63 4.38
C LYS A 116 -11.42 33.14 4.46
N VAL A 117 -10.44 32.33 4.89
CA VAL A 117 -10.61 30.89 5.06
C VAL A 117 -11.24 30.61 6.42
N GLN A 118 -12.20 29.69 6.43
CA GLN A 118 -12.85 29.22 7.66
C GLN A 118 -13.08 27.70 7.58
N PHE A 119 -13.02 27.03 8.72
CA PHE A 119 -13.43 25.63 8.84
C PHE A 119 -14.93 25.55 9.16
N ASP A 120 -15.69 24.79 8.37
CA ASP A 120 -17.11 24.54 8.62
C ASP A 120 -17.26 23.22 9.39
N PRO A 121 -17.61 23.25 10.69
CA PRO A 121 -17.76 22.04 11.51
C PRO A 121 -18.99 21.20 11.11
N LYS A 122 -19.94 21.74 10.35
CA LYS A 122 -21.09 20.98 9.84
C LYS A 122 -20.70 20.17 8.61
N ALA A 123 -19.95 20.79 7.70
CA ALA A 123 -19.45 20.12 6.50
C ALA A 123 -18.19 19.29 6.76
N ASN A 124 -17.48 19.55 7.87
CA ASN A 124 -16.12 19.05 8.15
C ASN A 124 -15.15 19.34 6.99
N ASP A 125 -15.25 20.54 6.41
CA ASP A 125 -14.43 20.95 5.27
C ASP A 125 -14.15 22.46 5.33
N ILE A 126 -13.29 22.92 4.43
CA ILE A 126 -12.86 24.31 4.31
C ILE A 126 -13.85 25.11 3.46
N THR A 127 -14.10 26.34 3.89
CA THR A 127 -14.75 27.38 3.09
C THR A 127 -13.77 28.54 2.85
N VAL A 128 -13.84 29.15 1.68
CA VAL A 128 -13.00 30.29 1.30
C VAL A 128 -13.88 31.40 0.75
N ALA A 129 -13.82 32.58 1.37
CA ALA A 129 -14.66 33.73 0.98
C ALA A 129 -16.16 33.37 0.86
N GLY A 130 -16.64 32.53 1.78
CA GLY A 130 -18.04 32.06 1.83
C GLY A 130 -18.41 30.96 0.82
N LYS A 131 -17.46 30.44 0.03
CA LYS A 131 -17.68 29.31 -0.89
C LYS A 131 -17.11 28.03 -0.30
N ALA A 132 -17.90 26.95 -0.33
CA ALA A 132 -17.42 25.62 0.01
C ALA A 132 -16.30 25.16 -0.95
N ARG A 133 -15.38 24.32 -0.46
CA ARG A 133 -14.26 23.81 -1.26
C ARG A 133 -14.76 23.18 -2.57
N ASP A 134 -15.76 22.31 -2.52
CA ASP A 134 -16.35 21.60 -3.67
C ASP A 134 -16.89 22.51 -4.79
N ALA A 135 -17.30 23.72 -4.45
CA ALA A 135 -17.77 24.76 -5.37
C ALA A 135 -16.64 25.52 -6.10
N ASN A 136 -15.38 25.22 -5.79
CA ASN A 136 -14.22 25.81 -6.45
C ASN A 136 -13.68 24.94 -7.60
N GLY A 137 -12.85 25.52 -8.46
CA GLY A 137 -12.19 24.79 -9.55
C GLY A 137 -11.30 23.64 -9.05
N LYS A 138 -11.05 22.63 -9.91
CA LYS A 138 -10.26 21.43 -9.58
C LYS A 138 -8.92 21.75 -8.88
N GLY A 139 -8.18 22.74 -9.39
CA GLY A 139 -6.91 23.18 -8.80
C GLY A 139 -7.05 23.73 -7.39
N VAL A 140 -7.97 24.66 -7.18
CA VAL A 140 -8.24 25.23 -5.85
C VAL A 140 -8.69 24.14 -4.87
N ARG A 141 -9.53 23.21 -5.32
CA ARG A 141 -9.97 22.07 -4.50
C ARG A 141 -8.83 21.18 -4.04
N ALA A 142 -7.85 20.93 -4.91
CA ALA A 142 -6.67 20.12 -4.58
C ALA A 142 -5.79 20.83 -3.55
N VAL A 143 -5.49 22.11 -3.75
CA VAL A 143 -4.69 22.91 -2.82
C VAL A 143 -5.36 23.00 -1.44
N LEU A 144 -6.66 23.29 -1.38
CA LEU A 144 -7.38 23.37 -0.12
C LEU A 144 -7.43 22.01 0.60
N HIS A 145 -7.60 20.91 -0.13
CA HIS A 145 -7.56 19.58 0.46
C HIS A 145 -6.17 19.23 1.03
N ALA A 146 -5.09 19.61 0.33
CA ALA A 146 -3.75 19.46 0.84
C ALA A 146 -3.54 20.31 2.11
N ALA A 147 -4.00 21.57 2.11
CA ALA A 147 -3.91 22.46 3.26
C ALA A 147 -4.66 21.90 4.48
N PHE A 148 -5.85 21.33 4.27
CA PHE A 148 -6.61 20.66 5.33
C PHE A 148 -5.79 19.56 6.01
N ASN A 149 -5.21 18.65 5.22
CA ASN A 149 -4.43 17.52 5.75
C ASN A 149 -3.17 17.98 6.51
N VAL A 150 -2.47 18.99 5.97
CA VAL A 150 -1.28 19.57 6.59
C VAL A 150 -1.66 20.30 7.89
N ALA A 151 -2.72 21.10 7.88
CA ALA A 151 -3.19 21.79 9.07
C ALA A 151 -3.67 20.82 10.15
N MET A 152 -4.34 19.73 9.78
CA MET A 152 -4.77 18.70 10.73
C MET A 152 -3.57 18.04 11.40
N ALA A 153 -2.53 17.74 10.62
CA ALA A 153 -1.28 17.20 11.13
C ALA A 153 -0.61 18.16 12.13
N ILE A 154 -0.42 19.42 11.74
CA ILE A 154 0.19 20.46 12.59
C ILE A 154 -0.64 20.66 13.87
N HIS A 155 -1.96 20.80 13.74
CA HIS A 155 -2.85 21.01 14.87
C HIS A 155 -2.76 19.87 15.89
N CYS A 156 -2.72 18.61 15.43
CA CYS A 156 -2.55 17.48 16.33
C CYS A 156 -1.18 17.50 17.03
N ILE A 157 -0.10 17.78 16.29
CA ILE A 157 1.25 17.82 16.84
C ILE A 157 1.39 18.91 17.90
N ASP A 158 0.96 20.14 17.59
CA ASP A 158 1.14 21.29 18.47
C ASP A 158 0.30 21.19 19.75
N ASN A 159 -0.80 20.43 19.72
CA ASN A 159 -1.66 20.17 20.88
C ASN A 159 -1.37 18.83 21.58
N GLY A 160 -0.33 18.09 21.17
CA GLY A 160 0.03 16.79 21.77
C GLY A 160 -1.03 15.70 21.57
N LEU A 161 -1.84 15.80 20.51
CA LEU A 161 -2.87 14.84 20.16
C LEU A 161 -2.29 13.67 19.34
N PRO A 162 -2.93 12.49 19.35
CA PRO A 162 -2.47 11.35 18.56
C PRO A 162 -2.40 11.65 17.05
N HIS A 163 -1.25 11.37 16.43
CA HIS A 163 -1.02 11.48 15.00
C HIS A 163 -0.06 10.36 14.54
N PRO A 164 -0.26 9.76 13.35
CA PRO A 164 0.71 8.82 12.76
C PRO A 164 2.15 9.34 12.52
N GLY A 165 2.44 10.64 12.66
CA GLY A 165 3.77 11.22 12.39
C GLY A 165 4.14 11.38 10.90
N PHE A 166 3.23 11.05 9.97
CA PHE A 166 3.44 11.28 8.55
C PHE A 166 2.13 11.59 7.79
N ILE A 167 2.26 12.22 6.62
CA ILE A 167 1.17 12.44 5.65
C ILE A 167 1.62 12.15 4.22
N VAL A 168 0.66 11.80 3.35
CA VAL A 168 0.87 11.61 1.91
C VAL A 168 -0.07 12.55 1.15
N LEU A 169 0.47 13.36 0.24
CA LEU A 169 -0.27 14.30 -0.58
C LEU A 169 -0.21 13.84 -2.05
N ASP A 170 -1.37 13.52 -2.62
CA ASP A 170 -1.50 13.04 -4.00
C ASP A 170 -1.95 14.17 -4.94
N THR A 171 -1.06 14.61 -5.83
CA THR A 171 -1.27 15.69 -6.81
C THR A 171 -1.79 17.03 -6.25
N PRO A 172 -1.16 17.59 -5.18
CA PRO A 172 -1.68 18.79 -4.52
C PRO A 172 -1.67 20.05 -5.41
N LEU A 173 -0.75 20.12 -6.39
CA LEU A 173 -0.50 21.33 -7.19
C LEU A 173 -0.82 21.18 -8.69
N LEU A 174 -0.92 19.95 -9.22
CA LEU A 174 -0.97 19.65 -10.66
C LEU A 174 -1.97 20.50 -11.47
N THR A 175 -3.14 20.79 -10.89
CA THR A 175 -4.24 21.47 -11.58
C THR A 175 -4.43 22.92 -11.13
N TYR A 176 -3.59 23.41 -10.24
CA TYR A 176 -3.66 24.78 -9.76
C TYR A 176 -3.06 25.74 -10.80
N ARG A 177 -3.79 26.81 -11.08
CA ARG A 177 -3.33 27.94 -11.88
C ARG A 177 -3.59 29.19 -11.06
N GLU A 178 -2.55 29.96 -10.78
CA GLU A 178 -2.73 31.25 -10.11
C GLU A 178 -3.73 32.10 -10.92
N PRO A 179 -4.76 32.68 -10.28
CA PRO A 179 -5.65 33.63 -10.95
C PRO A 179 -4.82 34.85 -11.34
N LEU A 180 -4.41 34.93 -12.60
CA LEU A 180 -3.80 36.14 -13.13
C LEU A 180 -4.82 37.27 -12.98
N LYS A 181 -4.44 38.34 -12.27
CA LYS A 181 -5.14 39.61 -12.34
C LYS A 181 -4.85 40.25 -13.70
N SER A 182 -5.37 39.70 -14.79
CA SER A 182 -5.44 40.41 -16.08
C SER A 182 -6.90 40.58 -16.49
N ARG A 183 -7.37 41.83 -16.41
CA ARG A 183 -8.46 42.27 -17.27
C ARG A 183 -7.91 42.27 -18.70
N HIS A 184 -8.48 41.43 -19.56
CA HIS A 184 -8.29 41.32 -21.01
C HIS A 184 -7.15 40.42 -21.50
N GLY A 185 -7.51 39.49 -22.40
CA GLY A 185 -6.61 38.88 -23.39
C GLY A 185 -6.24 37.42 -23.16
N GLU A 186 -6.19 36.64 -24.25
CA GLU A 186 -5.55 35.32 -24.27
C GLU A 186 -4.06 35.43 -23.92
N LEU A 187 -3.57 34.44 -23.19
CA LEU A 187 -2.28 34.44 -22.50
C LEU A 187 -1.11 34.29 -23.49
N SER A 188 -0.07 35.11 -23.34
CA SER A 188 1.16 34.96 -24.12
C SER A 188 2.00 33.77 -23.65
N ASP A 189 2.91 33.27 -24.50
CA ASP A 189 3.78 32.13 -24.17
C ASP A 189 4.82 32.46 -23.08
N ASP A 190 5.16 33.75 -22.90
CA ASP A 190 6.05 34.21 -21.83
C ASP A 190 5.36 34.18 -20.45
N GLU A 191 4.03 34.35 -20.40
CA GLU A 191 3.21 34.23 -19.18
C GLU A 191 2.97 32.77 -18.76
N LYS A 192 3.30 31.78 -19.61
CA LYS A 192 3.29 30.36 -19.23
C LYS A 192 4.56 29.96 -18.47
N ALA A 193 5.69 30.62 -18.75
CA ALA A 193 6.95 30.38 -18.04
C ALA A 193 6.96 31.00 -16.63
N LEU A 194 6.17 32.05 -16.38
CA LEU A 194 6.04 32.67 -15.04
C LEU A 194 5.02 32.00 -14.11
N LYS A 195 4.28 30.99 -14.57
CA LYS A 195 3.05 30.48 -13.92
C LYS A 195 3.23 29.42 -12.81
N ALA A 196 4.46 29.04 -12.50
CA ALA A 196 4.77 28.10 -11.42
C ALA A 196 5.33 28.78 -10.14
N SER A 197 5.37 30.12 -10.07
CA SER A 197 6.50 30.82 -9.45
C SER A 197 6.30 31.51 -8.09
N SER A 198 5.29 31.17 -7.28
CA SER A 198 5.35 31.54 -5.85
C SER A 198 4.67 30.58 -4.90
N LEU A 199 3.47 30.09 -5.25
CA LEU A 199 2.74 29.20 -4.36
C LEU A 199 3.41 27.83 -4.26
N ALA A 200 3.85 27.25 -5.38
CA ALA A 200 4.50 25.94 -5.38
C ALA A 200 5.80 25.95 -4.57
N GLU A 201 6.63 26.97 -4.75
CA GLU A 201 7.87 27.15 -3.98
C GLU A 201 7.56 27.28 -2.48
N LYS A 202 6.65 28.19 -2.10
CA LYS A 202 6.25 28.39 -0.70
C LYS A 202 5.61 27.14 -0.09
N PHE A 203 4.83 26.40 -0.87
CA PHE A 203 4.25 25.12 -0.48
C PHE A 203 5.36 24.14 -0.07
N TYR A 204 6.32 23.87 -0.95
CA TYR A 204 7.39 22.93 -0.64
C TYR A 204 8.31 23.43 0.48
N ARG A 205 8.65 24.73 0.52
CA ARG A 205 9.43 25.32 1.61
C ARG A 205 8.73 25.21 2.97
N HIS A 206 7.42 25.43 3.00
CA HIS A 206 6.63 25.25 4.21
C HIS A 206 6.57 23.78 4.64
N LEU A 207 6.44 22.83 3.71
CA LEU A 207 6.46 21.42 4.07
C LEU A 207 7.83 20.98 4.61
N ALA A 208 8.92 21.46 3.98
CA ALA A 208 10.28 21.19 4.44
C ALA A 208 10.55 21.77 5.83
N SER A 209 9.95 22.91 6.21
CA SER A 209 10.11 23.48 7.55
C SER A 209 9.46 22.65 8.67
N LEU A 210 8.66 21.63 8.34
CA LEU A 210 8.07 20.68 9.28
C LEU A 210 9.01 19.50 9.60
N GLU A 211 10.23 19.49 9.05
CA GLU A 211 11.24 18.48 9.33
C GLU A 211 11.45 18.29 10.85
N GLY A 212 11.60 17.04 11.27
CA GLY A 212 11.72 16.66 12.68
C GLY A 212 10.40 16.58 13.44
N LYS A 213 9.31 17.16 12.93
CA LYS A 213 7.95 17.04 13.50
C LYS A 213 7.05 16.11 12.70
N LEU A 214 7.11 16.18 11.37
CA LEU A 214 6.20 15.46 10.47
C LEU A 214 6.95 14.98 9.23
N GLN A 215 6.79 13.70 8.88
CA GLN A 215 7.24 13.21 7.57
C GLN A 215 6.18 13.52 6.51
N VAL A 216 6.56 14.26 5.47
CA VAL A 216 5.66 14.62 4.36
C VAL A 216 6.11 13.92 3.08
N ILE A 217 5.20 13.18 2.45
CA ILE A 217 5.43 12.53 1.15
C ILE A 217 4.51 13.19 0.13
N VAL A 218 5.08 13.76 -0.93
CA VAL A 218 4.33 14.37 -2.03
C VAL A 218 4.48 13.51 -3.28
N LEU A 219 3.35 13.15 -3.88
CA LEU A 219 3.30 12.48 -5.17
C LEU A 219 2.85 13.50 -6.21
N GLU A 220 3.70 13.76 -7.20
CA GLU A 220 3.34 14.63 -8.32
C GLU A 220 3.87 14.12 -9.67
N ASN A 221 3.17 14.50 -10.74
CA ASN A 221 3.55 14.24 -12.13
C ASN A 221 4.36 15.40 -12.74
N SER A 222 4.45 16.54 -12.07
CA SER A 222 5.24 17.69 -12.51
C SER A 222 6.52 17.78 -11.67
N ASP A 223 7.63 18.16 -12.28
CA ASP A 223 8.87 18.41 -11.54
C ASP A 223 8.66 19.54 -10.53
N PRO A 224 9.18 19.41 -9.30
CA PRO A 224 9.17 20.51 -8.35
C PRO A 224 10.04 21.67 -8.86
N PRO A 225 9.84 22.89 -8.34
CA PRO A 225 10.75 24.00 -8.61
C PRO A 225 12.22 23.64 -8.34
N ALA A 226 13.14 24.19 -9.14
CA ALA A 226 14.55 23.77 -9.15
C ALA A 226 15.29 23.98 -7.80
N ASP A 227 14.79 24.88 -6.97
CA ASP A 227 15.32 25.21 -5.65
C ASP A 227 14.85 24.26 -4.52
N ILE A 228 14.04 23.24 -4.86
CA ILE A 228 13.53 22.26 -3.89
C ILE A 228 14.50 21.09 -3.68
N GLU A 229 15.43 20.84 -4.61
CA GLU A 229 16.40 19.74 -4.53
C GLU A 229 17.25 19.78 -3.25
N ASP A 230 17.54 20.97 -2.73
CA ASP A 230 18.33 21.16 -1.51
C ASP A 230 17.56 20.91 -0.21
N ILE A 231 16.22 20.88 -0.25
CA ILE A 231 15.36 20.84 0.94
C ILE A 231 14.46 19.61 1.02
N ALA A 232 14.47 18.76 -0.02
CA ALA A 232 13.65 17.56 -0.08
C ALA A 232 14.37 16.42 -0.80
N PHE A 233 14.11 15.20 -0.35
CA PHE A 233 14.48 14.01 -1.10
C PHE A 233 13.52 13.83 -2.27
N ILE A 234 14.03 13.89 -3.50
CA ILE A 234 13.25 13.75 -4.73
C ILE A 234 13.60 12.42 -5.40
N GLU A 235 12.58 11.60 -5.65
CA GLU A 235 12.70 10.35 -6.39
C GLU A 235 11.85 10.44 -7.66
N VAL A 236 12.51 10.40 -8.82
CA VAL A 236 11.84 10.54 -10.13
C VAL A 236 11.53 9.17 -10.71
N PHE A 237 10.28 8.97 -11.11
CA PHE A 237 9.84 7.77 -11.83
C PHE A 237 9.66 8.09 -13.32
N THR A 238 10.56 7.56 -14.15
CA THR A 238 10.66 7.93 -15.57
C THR A 238 9.62 7.24 -16.46
N GLY A 239 9.13 6.06 -16.06
CA GLY A 239 8.33 5.19 -16.93
C GLY A 239 9.11 4.59 -18.11
N VAL A 240 10.44 4.79 -18.15
CA VAL A 240 11.32 4.33 -19.25
C VAL A 240 12.28 3.26 -18.73
N LEU A 241 12.31 2.10 -19.39
CA LEU A 241 13.22 1.02 -19.03
C LEU A 241 14.66 1.43 -19.34
N GLY A 242 15.52 1.40 -18.32
CA GLY A 242 16.95 1.73 -18.46
C GLY A 242 17.30 3.18 -18.14
N GLU A 243 16.33 4.05 -17.86
CA GLU A 243 16.56 5.44 -17.42
C GLU A 243 16.03 5.63 -16.00
N GLY A 244 16.93 5.83 -15.03
CA GLY A 244 16.55 6.02 -13.63
C GLY A 244 15.67 4.90 -13.08
N ARG A 245 14.69 5.25 -12.22
CA ARG A 245 13.67 4.30 -11.75
C ARG A 245 12.48 4.31 -12.70
N TYR A 246 12.12 3.13 -13.21
CA TYR A 246 10.94 2.95 -14.06
C TYR A 246 9.62 3.34 -13.36
N GLY A 247 9.47 2.95 -12.09
CA GLY A 247 8.26 3.17 -11.31
C GLY A 247 8.48 2.84 -9.84
N LEU A 248 7.44 2.99 -9.02
CA LEU A 248 7.51 2.71 -7.59
C LEU A 248 7.94 1.27 -7.30
N LEU A 249 7.36 0.32 -8.05
CA LEU A 249 7.71 -1.10 -7.98
C LEU A 249 8.85 -1.40 -8.96
N SER A 250 9.87 -2.12 -8.47
CA SER A 250 10.96 -2.59 -9.31
C SER A 250 10.44 -3.52 -10.40
N VAL A 251 10.81 -3.26 -11.66
CA VAL A 251 10.56 -4.20 -12.74
C VAL A 251 11.48 -5.39 -12.54
N ARG A 252 10.97 -6.52 -12.04
CA ARG A 252 11.71 -7.79 -12.14
C ARG A 252 11.86 -8.09 -13.62
N GLY A 253 13.08 -7.96 -14.14
CA GLY A 253 13.40 -8.40 -15.49
C GLY A 253 12.96 -9.85 -15.65
N ARG A 254 12.11 -10.14 -16.64
CA ARG A 254 11.97 -11.51 -17.13
C ARG A 254 13.33 -11.89 -17.71
N GLY A 255 14.12 -12.62 -16.92
CA GLY A 255 15.39 -13.20 -17.35
C GLY A 255 16.63 -12.43 -16.91
N GLN A 256 16.95 -12.45 -15.61
CA GLN A 256 18.34 -12.54 -15.16
C GLN A 256 18.38 -13.41 -13.89
N PRO A 257 19.25 -14.43 -13.81
CA PRO A 257 19.34 -15.26 -12.62
C PRO A 257 19.80 -14.42 -11.44
N ALA A 258 19.20 -14.67 -10.29
CA ALA A 258 19.57 -14.05 -9.03
C ALA A 258 21.10 -14.17 -8.84
N ARG A 259 21.80 -13.03 -8.80
CA ARG A 259 23.18 -13.03 -8.32
C ARG A 259 23.13 -13.39 -6.84
N GLY A 260 23.73 -14.53 -6.53
CA GLY A 260 23.88 -15.01 -5.17
C GLY A 260 24.64 -14.01 -4.32
N ALA A 261 24.27 -13.96 -3.05
CA ALA A 261 25.05 -13.30 -2.01
C ALA A 261 26.46 -13.88 -1.97
N SER A 262 27.45 -13.00 -1.86
CA SER A 262 28.79 -13.27 -1.35
C SER A 262 29.18 -12.07 -0.49
#